data_AF-A0A954ERH0-F1
#
_entry.id   AF-A0A954ERH0-F1
#
_cell.length_a   1.000
_cell.length_b   1.000
_cell.length_c   1.000
_cell.angle_alpha   90.00
_cell.angle_beta   90.00
_cell.angle_gamma   90.00
#
_symmetry.space_group_name_H-M   'P 1'
#
loop_
_entity.id
_entity.type
_entity.pdbx_description
1 polymer ?
#
loop_
_entity_poly.entity_id
_entity_poly.type
_entity_poly.pdbx_seq_one_letter_code
_entity_poly.pdbx_strand_id
1 'polypeptide(L)'
;MTSPASDLLKTYKPLHDLPALAGVCAFDEAAEPGMGVEECVQRLLRLHFAFRRLMEMLTWRIPGEPVYELKMGFSLHAHYAAEHCTALRERVSEMRQPPLGLEKIPNSHLDILLREIQFAPTTEEFLHGVYGVAAPAVVRSLDRYMADTNKLADHPTWRLLRFAKVEFDEIAEYGSEALSRLPLPEADQPWLENLRVMLACSGDLDGTQPAESKAYEVRYADSPRPIEKVPQRDERFADPYNMGVHAEEFLYDSKFHPRDKTLMMYFKRLREIDVPEMMATILAETPDKPWGYYRDMTRQLWDEARHAMLGEVGFVSLGIDWPQFVRVNHTWALGLNTQLDAWERHAVLFFIEQGLMTKTGKRFEWEVGTASGDGLSKVFQDFDWADEVLHARIGRDWYVSEFADINEALSYGDACWSKVLMNWSAWKEEGLTEHENWWPGLYTEFCSLHELTPDQNAMAYHETYSTSRADLEKLPANG
;
A
#
# COMPACT_ATOMS: atom_id res chain seq x y z
N MET A 1 7.40 16.75 -53.32
CA MET A 1 8.72 17.39 -53.20
C MET A 1 8.90 17.72 -51.73
N THR A 2 9.85 17.10 -51.04
CA THR A 2 10.20 17.46 -49.66
C THR A 2 10.79 18.87 -49.65
N SER A 3 10.43 19.69 -48.67
CA SER A 3 10.96 21.06 -48.53
C SER A 3 12.48 21.01 -48.27
N PRO A 4 13.29 21.96 -48.76
CA PRO A 4 14.73 22.04 -48.47
C PRO A 4 15.07 21.99 -46.97
N ALA A 5 14.17 22.46 -46.12
CA ALA A 5 14.31 22.38 -44.67
C ALA A 5 14.24 20.93 -44.13
N SER A 6 13.43 20.07 -44.77
CA SER A 6 13.29 18.65 -44.39
C SER A 6 14.56 17.85 -44.71
N ASP A 7 15.25 18.18 -45.80
CA ASP A 7 16.49 17.51 -46.18
C ASP A 7 17.66 17.91 -45.27
N LEU A 8 17.71 19.17 -44.81
CA LEU A 8 18.73 19.62 -43.86
C LEU A 8 18.56 18.96 -42.49
N LEU A 9 17.33 18.80 -41.98
CA LEU A 9 17.09 18.14 -40.69
C LEU A 9 17.66 16.70 -40.64
N LYS A 10 17.56 15.97 -41.76
CA LYS A 10 18.09 14.60 -41.89
C LYS A 10 19.60 14.55 -42.10
N THR A 11 20.20 15.62 -42.62
CA THR A 11 21.62 15.67 -42.98
C THR A 11 22.44 16.55 -42.04
N TYR A 12 21.80 17.23 -41.09
CA TYR A 12 22.46 18.08 -40.11
C TYR A 12 23.38 17.24 -39.23
N LYS A 13 24.64 17.66 -39.17
CA LYS A 13 25.67 17.00 -38.36
C LYS A 13 26.12 17.94 -37.25
N PRO A 14 26.05 17.51 -35.98
CA PRO A 14 26.66 18.23 -34.88
C PRO A 14 28.16 18.39 -35.08
N LEU A 15 28.76 19.36 -34.39
CA LEU A 15 30.20 19.59 -34.44
C LEU A 15 30.95 18.31 -34.03
N HIS A 16 31.89 17.87 -34.86
CA HIS A 16 32.66 16.64 -34.69
C HIS A 16 31.82 15.36 -34.55
N ASP A 17 30.59 15.34 -35.09
CA ASP A 17 29.65 14.22 -34.97
C ASP A 17 29.35 13.86 -33.48
N LEU A 18 29.47 14.84 -32.57
CA LEU A 18 29.11 14.64 -31.15
C LEU A 18 27.61 14.34 -30.98
N PRO A 19 27.21 13.61 -29.92
CA PRO A 19 25.80 13.41 -29.61
C PRO A 19 25.05 14.76 -29.48
N ALA A 20 24.10 14.99 -30.37
CA ALA A 20 23.31 16.21 -30.40
C ALA A 20 22.20 16.21 -29.34
N LEU A 21 21.66 17.40 -29.05
CA LEU A 21 20.45 17.57 -28.23
C LEU A 21 20.53 16.80 -26.88
N ALA A 22 21.73 16.73 -26.30
CA ALA A 22 22.03 15.99 -25.08
C ALA A 22 21.60 14.50 -25.08
N GLY A 23 21.42 13.89 -26.27
CA GLY A 23 20.93 12.52 -26.40
C GLY A 23 19.43 12.34 -26.12
N VAL A 24 18.66 13.44 -26.04
CA VAL A 24 17.20 13.39 -25.78
C VAL A 24 16.45 12.81 -26.97
N CYS A 25 16.73 13.31 -28.17
CA CYS A 25 16.12 12.87 -29.42
C CYS A 25 16.97 13.31 -30.63
N ALA A 26 16.58 12.87 -31.82
CA ALA A 26 17.16 13.32 -33.08
C ALA A 26 16.57 14.68 -33.53
N PHE A 27 17.24 15.39 -34.44
CA PHE A 27 16.79 16.70 -34.94
C PHE A 27 15.47 16.65 -35.72
N ASP A 28 15.25 15.57 -36.49
CA ASP A 28 13.99 15.37 -37.20
C ASP A 28 12.83 15.12 -36.22
N GLU A 29 13.04 14.30 -35.18
CA GLU A 29 12.06 14.15 -34.09
C GLU A 29 11.78 15.48 -33.36
N ALA A 30 12.82 16.25 -33.02
CA ALA A 30 12.68 17.53 -32.32
C ALA A 30 12.00 18.62 -33.16
N ALA A 31 12.06 18.50 -34.49
CA ALA A 31 11.45 19.45 -35.42
C ALA A 31 9.96 19.22 -35.63
N GLU A 32 9.42 18.07 -35.20
CA GLU A 32 7.97 17.84 -35.15
C GLU A 32 7.36 18.65 -34.00
N PRO A 33 6.35 19.51 -34.23
CA PRO A 33 5.86 20.46 -33.22
C PRO A 33 5.37 19.83 -31.90
N GLY A 34 4.81 18.62 -31.95
CA GLY A 34 4.15 17.97 -30.81
C GLY A 34 2.95 18.75 -30.26
N MET A 35 2.56 18.44 -29.03
CA MET A 35 1.44 19.10 -28.33
C MET A 35 1.77 20.50 -27.80
N GLY A 36 0.75 21.36 -27.76
CA GLY A 36 0.81 22.62 -27.03
C GLY A 36 0.57 22.45 -25.52
N VAL A 37 0.98 23.45 -24.73
CA VAL A 37 0.87 23.40 -23.25
C VAL A 37 -0.56 23.14 -22.75
N GLU A 38 -1.58 23.68 -23.40
CA GLU A 38 -2.97 23.47 -22.99
C GLU A 38 -3.40 22.01 -23.15
N GLU A 39 -3.08 21.40 -24.29
CA GLU A 39 -3.35 19.98 -24.53
C GLU A 39 -2.55 19.08 -23.57
N CYS A 40 -1.27 19.40 -23.35
CA CYS A 40 -0.45 18.74 -22.35
C CYS A 40 -1.13 18.76 -20.96
N VAL A 41 -1.54 19.93 -20.48
CA VAL A 41 -2.21 20.05 -19.16
C VAL A 41 -3.51 19.26 -19.12
N GLN A 42 -4.34 19.31 -20.16
CA GLN A 42 -5.60 18.55 -20.20
C GLN A 42 -5.38 17.03 -20.07
N ARG A 43 -4.40 16.48 -20.77
CA ARG A 43 -4.05 15.05 -20.66
C ARG A 43 -3.44 14.71 -19.30
N LEU A 44 -2.57 15.57 -18.77
CA LEU A 44 -1.96 15.38 -17.45
C LEU A 44 -2.98 15.43 -16.31
N LEU A 45 -4.01 16.27 -16.40
CA LEU A 45 -5.09 16.32 -15.41
C LEU A 45 -5.91 15.02 -15.39
N ARG A 46 -6.08 14.36 -16.53
CA ARG A 46 -6.72 13.03 -16.60
C ARG A 46 -5.86 11.93 -16.00
N LEU A 47 -4.56 11.91 -16.30
CA LEU A 47 -3.61 10.98 -15.66
C LEU A 47 -3.51 11.21 -14.15
N HIS A 48 -3.41 12.46 -13.72
CA HIS A 48 -3.42 12.87 -12.31
C HIS A 48 -4.68 12.37 -11.60
N PHE A 49 -5.86 12.61 -12.18
CA PHE A 49 -7.12 12.11 -11.64
C PHE A 49 -7.13 10.59 -11.54
N ALA A 50 -6.68 9.87 -12.57
CA ALA A 50 -6.60 8.42 -12.56
C ALA A 50 -5.65 7.89 -11.46
N PHE A 51 -4.46 8.47 -11.32
CA PHE A 51 -3.51 8.09 -10.26
C PHE A 51 -4.08 8.31 -8.87
N ARG A 52 -4.70 9.48 -8.62
CA ARG A 52 -5.38 9.76 -7.35
C ARG A 52 -6.45 8.70 -7.05
N ARG A 53 -7.34 8.43 -8.03
CA ARG A 53 -8.45 7.48 -7.85
C ARG A 53 -7.96 6.04 -7.70
N LEU A 54 -6.87 5.65 -8.38
CA LEU A 54 -6.22 4.35 -8.21
C LEU A 54 -5.71 4.17 -6.77
N MET A 55 -4.97 5.15 -6.25
CA MET A 55 -4.53 5.13 -4.84
C MET A 55 -5.73 4.98 -3.89
N GLU A 56 -6.76 5.81 -4.07
CA GLU A 56 -7.94 5.80 -3.21
C GLU A 56 -8.69 4.45 -3.25
N MET A 57 -8.94 3.88 -4.42
CA MET A 57 -9.71 2.63 -4.52
C MET A 57 -8.90 1.40 -4.11
N LEU A 58 -7.60 1.38 -4.39
CA LEU A 58 -6.70 0.29 -3.96
C LEU A 58 -6.59 0.25 -2.43
N THR A 59 -6.32 1.40 -1.80
CA THR A 59 -6.27 1.49 -0.33
C THR A 59 -7.63 1.17 0.29
N TRP A 60 -8.73 1.69 -0.26
CA TRP A 60 -10.08 1.41 0.22
C TRP A 60 -10.45 -0.08 0.24
N ARG A 61 -9.89 -0.87 -0.69
CA ARG A 61 -10.17 -2.31 -0.81
C ARG A 61 -9.45 -3.16 0.25
N ILE A 62 -8.31 -2.70 0.78
CA ILE A 62 -7.40 -3.52 1.62
C ILE A 62 -8.11 -4.23 2.79
N PRO A 63 -8.92 -3.58 3.64
CA PRO A 63 -9.48 -4.24 4.81
C PRO A 63 -10.44 -5.38 4.44
N GLY A 64 -11.26 -5.17 3.40
CA GLY A 64 -12.28 -6.11 2.97
C GLY A 64 -11.80 -7.19 1.99
N GLU A 65 -10.59 -7.07 1.44
CA GLU A 65 -10.01 -8.10 0.59
C GLU A 65 -9.52 -9.28 1.44
N PRO A 66 -9.96 -10.54 1.25
CA PRO A 66 -9.43 -11.65 2.04
C PRO A 66 -8.00 -12.08 1.64
N VAL A 67 -7.64 -11.97 0.36
CA VAL A 67 -6.40 -12.57 -0.17
C VAL A 67 -5.17 -11.73 0.19
N TYR A 68 -4.22 -12.34 0.92
CA TYR A 68 -2.99 -11.68 1.38
C TYR A 68 -2.19 -11.01 0.25
N GLU A 69 -1.88 -11.74 -0.82
CA GLU A 69 -1.05 -11.24 -1.92
C GLU A 69 -1.70 -10.04 -2.59
N LEU A 70 -3.03 -10.04 -2.71
CA LEU A 70 -3.75 -8.92 -3.28
C LEU A 70 -3.68 -7.68 -2.40
N LYS A 71 -3.84 -7.81 -1.08
CA LYS A 71 -3.62 -6.69 -0.15
C LYS A 71 -2.22 -6.11 -0.31
N MET A 72 -1.18 -6.96 -0.35
CA MET A 72 0.21 -6.51 -0.49
C MET A 72 0.43 -5.78 -1.83
N GLY A 73 -0.09 -6.35 -2.93
CA GLY A 73 -0.04 -5.73 -4.24
C GLY A 73 -0.80 -4.39 -4.30
N PHE A 74 -1.99 -4.31 -3.67
CA PHE A 74 -2.76 -3.07 -3.61
C PHE A 74 -2.00 -1.97 -2.87
N SER A 75 -1.34 -2.29 -1.76
CA SER A 75 -0.49 -1.35 -1.02
C SER A 75 0.64 -0.79 -1.89
N LEU A 76 1.37 -1.64 -2.62
CA LEU A 76 2.44 -1.20 -3.53
C LEU A 76 1.91 -0.30 -4.65
N HIS A 77 0.87 -0.75 -5.32
CA HIS A 77 0.32 -0.05 -6.48
C HIS A 77 -0.32 1.29 -6.09
N ALA A 78 -0.91 1.36 -4.88
CA ALA A 78 -1.36 2.62 -4.31
C ALA A 78 -0.19 3.59 -4.05
N HIS A 79 0.93 3.09 -3.53
CA HIS A 79 2.13 3.90 -3.33
C HIS A 79 2.67 4.48 -4.64
N TYR A 80 2.83 3.67 -5.69
CA TYR A 80 3.25 4.16 -7.01
C TYR A 80 2.27 5.18 -7.59
N ALA A 81 0.96 4.92 -7.48
CA ALA A 81 -0.04 5.88 -7.90
C ALA A 81 0.04 7.21 -7.12
N ALA A 82 0.31 7.18 -5.81
CA ALA A 82 0.51 8.38 -4.98
C ALA A 82 1.76 9.17 -5.39
N GLU A 83 2.89 8.50 -5.64
CA GLU A 83 4.14 9.14 -6.07
C GLU A 83 3.98 9.83 -7.43
N HIS A 84 3.39 9.13 -8.41
CA HIS A 84 3.16 9.73 -9.73
C HIS A 84 2.10 10.83 -9.73
N CYS A 85 1.05 10.70 -8.90
CA CYS A 85 0.10 11.78 -8.70
C CYS A 85 0.80 13.03 -8.12
N THR A 86 1.72 12.86 -7.17
CA THR A 86 2.54 13.95 -6.61
C THR A 86 3.38 14.62 -7.70
N ALA A 87 4.12 13.83 -8.49
CA ALA A 87 4.95 14.34 -9.56
C ALA A 87 4.12 15.12 -10.61
N LEU A 88 2.91 14.67 -10.92
CA LEU A 88 2.02 15.38 -11.85
C LEU A 88 1.43 16.66 -11.25
N ARG A 89 1.12 16.70 -9.95
CA ARG A 89 0.70 17.94 -9.27
C ARG A 89 1.78 19.01 -9.37
N GLU A 90 3.02 18.64 -9.08
CA GLU A 90 4.17 19.54 -9.19
C GLU A 90 4.33 20.01 -10.64
N ARG A 91 4.33 19.07 -11.58
CA ARG A 91 4.52 19.40 -13.00
C ARG A 91 3.45 20.33 -13.54
N VAL A 92 2.17 20.08 -13.24
CA VAL A 92 1.06 20.96 -13.68
C VAL A 92 1.20 22.36 -13.08
N SER A 93 1.73 22.48 -11.86
CA SER A 93 1.95 23.78 -11.21
C SER A 93 3.01 24.65 -11.88
N GLU A 94 3.95 24.02 -12.60
CA GLU A 94 4.97 24.70 -13.40
C GLU A 94 4.44 25.15 -14.77
N MET A 95 3.28 24.63 -15.20
CA MET A 95 2.68 24.95 -16.49
C MET A 95 1.83 26.21 -16.39
N ARG A 96 1.85 27.03 -17.45
CA ARG A 96 1.22 28.37 -17.52
C ARG A 96 -0.32 28.35 -17.54
N GLN A 97 -0.98 27.71 -16.57
CA GLN A 97 -2.44 27.60 -16.47
C GLN A 97 -3.00 27.73 -15.03
N PRO A 98 -3.03 28.94 -14.45
CA PRO A 98 -3.86 29.20 -13.27
C PRO A 98 -5.35 29.37 -13.67
N PRO A 99 -6.34 28.81 -12.93
CA PRO A 99 -6.19 27.91 -11.78
C PRO A 99 -5.83 26.47 -12.21
N LEU A 100 -5.03 25.77 -11.40
CA LEU A 100 -4.43 24.47 -11.76
C LEU A 100 -5.44 23.35 -12.06
N GLY A 101 -6.66 23.41 -11.49
CA GLY A 101 -7.71 22.43 -11.78
C GLY A 101 -7.50 21.02 -11.22
N LEU A 102 -6.46 20.78 -10.41
CA LEU A 102 -6.07 19.47 -9.88
C LEU A 102 -7.15 18.74 -9.07
N GLU A 103 -8.10 19.47 -8.47
CA GLU A 103 -9.18 18.85 -7.69
C GLU A 103 -10.46 18.61 -8.51
N LYS A 104 -10.52 19.08 -9.76
CA LYS A 104 -11.72 18.94 -10.60
C LYS A 104 -11.78 17.55 -11.21
N ILE A 105 -13.01 17.04 -11.36
CA ILE A 105 -13.28 15.86 -12.18
C ILE A 105 -13.10 16.25 -13.66
N PRO A 106 -12.14 15.64 -14.39
CA PRO A 106 -11.84 16.05 -15.76
C PRO A 106 -12.87 15.53 -16.78
N ASN A 107 -13.57 14.44 -16.46
CA ASN A 107 -14.61 13.86 -17.30
C ASN A 107 -15.57 13.00 -16.45
N SER A 108 -16.88 13.14 -16.66
CA SER A 108 -17.91 12.43 -15.89
C SER A 108 -17.96 10.93 -16.17
N HIS A 109 -17.71 10.49 -17.40
CA HIS A 109 -17.69 9.06 -17.74
C HIS A 109 -16.52 8.36 -17.06
N LEU A 110 -15.36 9.03 -17.00
CA LEU A 110 -14.18 8.54 -16.29
C LEU A 110 -14.41 8.46 -14.78
N ASP A 111 -15.10 9.43 -14.18
CA ASP A 111 -15.49 9.38 -12.75
C ASP A 111 -16.41 8.19 -12.46
N ILE A 112 -17.46 8.01 -13.28
CA ILE A 112 -18.41 6.89 -13.15
C ILE A 112 -17.66 5.56 -13.27
N LEU A 113 -16.79 5.41 -14.27
CA LEU A 113 -15.99 4.19 -14.46
C LEU A 113 -15.17 3.84 -13.22
N LEU A 114 -14.45 4.80 -12.63
CA LEU A 114 -13.57 4.53 -11.49
C LEU A 114 -14.38 4.27 -10.21
N ARG A 115 -15.58 4.87 -10.08
CA ARG A 115 -16.51 4.57 -8.99
C ARG A 115 -17.18 3.20 -9.14
N GLU A 116 -17.51 2.78 -10.36
CA GLU A 116 -17.99 1.40 -10.63
C GLU A 116 -16.97 0.38 -10.15
N ILE A 117 -15.69 0.60 -10.47
CA ILE A 117 -14.60 -0.28 -10.03
C ILE A 117 -14.46 -0.23 -8.51
N GLN A 118 -14.39 0.95 -7.89
CA GLN A 118 -14.23 1.08 -6.44
C GLN A 118 -15.31 0.33 -5.65
N PHE A 119 -16.57 0.42 -6.09
CA PHE A 119 -17.70 -0.17 -5.36
C PHE A 119 -18.11 -1.58 -5.83
N ALA A 120 -17.28 -2.20 -6.67
CA ALA A 120 -17.42 -3.60 -7.05
C ALA A 120 -17.34 -4.52 -5.82
N PRO A 121 -18.32 -5.41 -5.59
CA PRO A 121 -18.40 -6.18 -4.36
C PRO A 121 -17.37 -7.30 -4.27
N THR A 122 -17.11 -8.00 -5.37
CA THR A 122 -16.28 -9.20 -5.37
C THR A 122 -14.81 -8.88 -5.65
N THR A 123 -13.93 -9.80 -5.24
CA THR A 123 -12.48 -9.71 -5.52
C THR A 123 -12.24 -9.73 -7.02
N GLU A 124 -12.91 -10.63 -7.74
CA GLU A 124 -12.79 -10.80 -9.18
C GLU A 124 -13.25 -9.56 -9.94
N GLU A 125 -14.42 -8.98 -9.63
CA GLU A 125 -14.87 -7.76 -10.29
C GLU A 125 -13.90 -6.60 -10.05
N PHE A 126 -13.48 -6.37 -8.80
CA PHE A 126 -12.52 -5.31 -8.48
C PHE A 126 -11.19 -5.49 -9.23
N LEU A 127 -10.62 -6.70 -9.23
CA LEU A 127 -9.39 -7.01 -9.95
C LEU A 127 -9.52 -6.78 -11.45
N HIS A 128 -10.59 -7.29 -12.08
CA HIS A 128 -10.81 -7.14 -13.52
C HIS A 128 -11.09 -5.69 -13.91
N GLY A 129 -11.72 -4.92 -13.03
CA GLY A 129 -11.88 -3.48 -13.20
C GLY A 129 -10.54 -2.73 -13.16
N VAL A 130 -9.74 -2.94 -12.12
CA VAL A 130 -8.45 -2.27 -11.96
C VAL A 130 -7.45 -2.71 -13.03
N TYR A 131 -7.16 -4.01 -13.11
CA TYR A 131 -6.07 -4.55 -13.93
C TYR A 131 -6.49 -4.90 -15.35
N GLY A 132 -7.78 -5.14 -15.61
CA GLY A 132 -8.30 -5.41 -16.94
C GLY A 132 -8.73 -4.16 -17.71
N VAL A 133 -8.98 -3.04 -17.01
CA VAL A 133 -9.48 -1.80 -17.63
C VAL A 133 -8.63 -0.58 -17.24
N ALA A 134 -8.57 -0.21 -15.96
CA ALA A 134 -8.00 1.06 -15.54
C ALA A 134 -6.47 1.15 -15.73
N ALA A 135 -5.70 0.20 -15.21
CA ALA A 135 -4.24 0.19 -15.33
C ALA A 135 -3.77 0.06 -16.80
N PRO A 136 -4.33 -0.82 -17.64
CA PRO A 136 -4.01 -0.84 -19.07
C PRO A 136 -4.35 0.49 -19.78
N ALA A 137 -5.43 1.18 -19.37
CA ALA A 137 -5.77 2.48 -19.93
C ALA A 137 -4.77 3.58 -19.55
N VAL A 138 -4.22 3.51 -18.34
CA VAL A 138 -3.11 4.37 -17.91
C VAL A 138 -1.88 4.10 -18.78
N VAL A 139 -1.47 2.84 -18.95
CA VAL A 139 -0.31 2.47 -19.77
C VAL A 139 -0.44 3.03 -21.19
N ARG A 140 -1.59 2.81 -21.85
CA ARG A 140 -1.85 3.36 -23.19
C ARG A 140 -1.79 4.89 -23.23
N SER A 141 -2.27 5.55 -22.16
CA SER A 141 -2.25 7.01 -22.06
C SER A 141 -0.84 7.56 -21.89
N LEU A 142 0.01 6.87 -21.13
CA LEU A 142 1.44 7.19 -21.00
C LEU A 142 2.14 7.04 -22.36
N ASP A 143 1.90 5.92 -23.05
CA ASP A 143 2.46 5.65 -24.38
C ASP A 143 2.06 6.73 -25.41
N ARG A 144 0.77 7.07 -25.49
CA ARG A 144 0.28 8.12 -26.40
C ARG A 144 0.86 9.49 -26.05
N TYR A 145 0.89 9.86 -24.77
CA TYR A 145 1.50 11.13 -24.37
C TYR A 145 2.96 11.22 -24.80
N MET A 146 3.73 10.16 -24.53
CA MET A 146 5.16 10.11 -24.87
C MET A 146 5.43 10.11 -26.37
N ALA A 147 4.49 9.60 -27.18
CA ALA A 147 4.55 9.64 -28.64
C ALA A 147 4.17 11.01 -29.22
N ASP A 148 3.15 11.67 -28.64
CA ASP A 148 2.57 12.91 -29.18
C ASP A 148 3.32 14.17 -28.72
N THR A 149 4.04 14.12 -27.58
CA THR A 149 4.74 15.28 -27.05
C THR A 149 6.05 15.56 -27.79
N ASN A 150 6.44 16.83 -27.89
CA ASN A 150 7.79 17.16 -28.35
C ASN A 150 8.79 16.85 -27.22
N LYS A 151 9.59 15.79 -27.41
CA LYS A 151 10.55 15.28 -26.41
C LYS A 151 11.58 16.32 -25.94
N LEU A 152 11.88 17.33 -26.75
CA LEU A 152 12.84 18.38 -26.39
C LEU A 152 12.14 19.52 -25.63
N ALA A 153 11.02 20.03 -26.15
CA ALA A 153 10.32 21.18 -25.58
C ALA A 153 9.61 20.84 -24.26
N ASP A 154 9.02 19.65 -24.16
CA ASP A 154 8.33 19.14 -22.98
C ASP A 154 9.09 17.98 -22.32
N HIS A 155 10.42 18.01 -22.46
CA HIS A 155 11.31 17.03 -21.84
C HIS A 155 11.04 16.76 -20.35
N PRO A 156 10.75 17.77 -19.50
CA PRO A 156 10.45 17.51 -18.09
C PRO A 156 9.28 16.54 -17.90
N THR A 157 8.19 16.73 -18.64
CA THR A 157 7.03 15.84 -18.56
C THR A 157 7.34 14.48 -19.17
N TRP A 158 7.98 14.44 -20.34
CA TRP A 158 8.37 13.18 -20.99
C TRP A 158 9.24 12.32 -20.07
N ARG A 159 10.20 12.93 -19.36
CA ARG A 159 11.04 12.24 -18.37
C ARG A 159 10.21 11.66 -17.23
N LEU A 160 9.28 12.44 -16.65
CA LEU A 160 8.43 11.98 -15.54
C LEU A 160 7.57 10.79 -15.97
N LEU A 161 6.90 10.89 -17.13
CA LEU A 161 6.03 9.82 -17.61
C LEU A 161 6.80 8.56 -18.01
N ARG A 162 8.07 8.68 -18.41
CA ARG A 162 8.93 7.51 -18.64
C ARG A 162 9.15 6.69 -17.37
N PHE A 163 9.32 7.34 -16.22
CA PHE A 163 9.41 6.62 -14.94
C PHE A 163 8.06 6.03 -14.54
N ALA A 164 6.98 6.81 -14.70
CA ALA A 164 5.64 6.30 -14.45
C ALA A 164 5.30 5.07 -15.30
N LYS A 165 5.75 5.04 -16.54
CA LYS A 165 5.52 3.90 -17.43
C LYS A 165 6.24 2.63 -16.96
N VAL A 166 7.46 2.73 -16.40
CA VAL A 166 8.16 1.54 -15.88
C VAL A 166 7.30 0.87 -14.81
N GLU A 167 6.88 1.63 -13.81
CA GLU A 167 6.10 1.08 -12.69
C GLU A 167 4.69 0.64 -13.15
N PHE A 168 4.04 1.37 -14.07
CA PHE A 168 2.73 0.95 -14.59
C PHE A 168 2.76 -0.24 -15.55
N ASP A 169 3.87 -0.46 -16.26
CA ASP A 169 4.08 -1.68 -17.03
C ASP A 169 4.22 -2.90 -16.08
N GLU A 170 4.95 -2.75 -14.96
CA GLU A 170 5.06 -3.77 -13.90
C GLU A 170 3.69 -4.05 -13.24
N ILE A 171 2.91 -3.00 -12.93
CA ILE A 171 1.53 -3.13 -12.43
C ILE A 171 0.65 -3.91 -13.42
N ALA A 172 0.79 -3.64 -14.72
CA ALA A 172 0.01 -4.31 -15.75
C ALA A 172 0.43 -5.78 -15.92
N GLU A 173 1.72 -6.10 -15.79
CA GLU A 173 2.24 -7.46 -15.80
C GLU A 173 1.73 -8.26 -14.59
N TYR A 174 1.88 -7.72 -13.38
CA TYR A 174 1.30 -8.30 -12.16
C TYR A 174 -0.21 -8.53 -12.34
N GLY A 175 -0.92 -7.52 -12.84
CA GLY A 175 -2.35 -7.57 -13.08
C GLY A 175 -2.72 -8.71 -14.03
N SER A 176 -2.02 -8.85 -15.16
CA SER A 176 -2.26 -9.93 -16.12
C SER A 176 -2.07 -11.32 -15.49
N GLU A 177 -1.07 -11.49 -14.62
CA GLU A 177 -0.89 -12.75 -13.91
C GLU A 177 -2.04 -13.01 -12.93
N ALA A 178 -2.40 -12.02 -12.10
CA ALA A 178 -3.49 -12.13 -11.14
C ALA A 178 -4.83 -12.50 -11.81
N LEU A 179 -5.18 -11.83 -12.92
CA LEU A 179 -6.41 -12.09 -13.68
C LEU A 179 -6.45 -13.51 -14.27
N SER A 180 -5.29 -14.09 -14.59
CA SER A 180 -5.21 -15.47 -15.09
C SER A 180 -5.51 -16.53 -14.01
N ARG A 181 -5.29 -16.18 -12.73
CA ARG A 181 -5.54 -17.06 -11.58
C ARG A 181 -6.92 -16.85 -10.97
N LEU A 182 -7.48 -15.64 -11.10
CA LEU A 182 -8.79 -15.25 -10.62
C LEU A 182 -9.66 -14.78 -11.78
N PRO A 183 -10.19 -15.71 -12.61
CA PRO A 183 -11.01 -15.36 -13.75
C PRO A 183 -12.37 -14.80 -13.29
N LEU A 184 -12.85 -13.79 -14.00
CA LEU A 184 -14.16 -13.21 -13.75
C LEU A 184 -15.27 -14.21 -14.14
N PRO A 185 -16.26 -14.47 -13.27
CA PRO A 185 -17.40 -15.32 -13.59
C PRO A 185 -18.11 -14.87 -14.87
N GLU A 186 -18.62 -15.82 -15.65
CA GLU A 186 -19.29 -15.53 -16.94
C GLU A 186 -20.47 -14.56 -16.78
N ALA A 187 -21.17 -14.63 -15.64
CA ALA A 187 -22.28 -13.74 -15.30
C ALA A 187 -21.88 -12.26 -15.18
N ASP A 188 -20.61 -11.98 -14.87
CA ASP A 188 -20.09 -10.62 -14.64
C ASP A 188 -19.30 -10.06 -15.83
N GLN A 189 -19.05 -10.87 -16.86
CA GLN A 189 -18.44 -10.42 -18.12
C GLN A 189 -19.19 -9.22 -18.76
N PRO A 190 -20.54 -9.16 -18.76
CA PRO A 190 -21.25 -7.98 -19.26
C PRO A 190 -20.92 -6.69 -18.50
N TRP A 191 -20.67 -6.77 -17.19
CA TRP A 191 -20.25 -5.61 -16.39
C TRP A 191 -18.85 -5.14 -16.80
N LEU A 192 -17.92 -6.07 -17.02
CA LEU A 192 -16.57 -5.73 -17.50
C LEU A 192 -16.59 -5.08 -18.90
N GLU A 193 -17.39 -5.60 -19.83
CA GLU A 193 -17.56 -4.94 -21.14
C GLU A 193 -18.17 -3.55 -21.01
N ASN A 194 -19.12 -3.38 -20.09
CA ASN A 194 -19.75 -2.10 -19.82
C ASN A 194 -18.76 -1.06 -19.25
N LEU A 195 -17.77 -1.47 -18.45
CA LEU A 195 -16.64 -0.59 -18.07
C LEU A 195 -15.84 -0.12 -19.29
N ARG A 196 -15.59 -1.01 -20.27
CA ARG A 196 -14.89 -0.62 -21.51
C ARG A 196 -15.71 0.36 -22.34
N VAL A 197 -17.03 0.24 -22.34
CA VAL A 197 -17.93 1.23 -22.97
C VAL A 197 -17.82 2.58 -22.26
N MET A 198 -17.83 2.63 -20.91
CA MET A 198 -17.63 3.88 -20.16
C MET A 198 -16.30 4.55 -20.50
N LEU A 199 -15.22 3.77 -20.62
CA LEU A 199 -13.90 4.25 -21.04
C LEU A 199 -13.91 4.79 -22.48
N ALA A 200 -14.61 4.13 -23.40
CA ALA A 200 -14.75 4.61 -24.77
C ALA A 200 -15.56 5.92 -24.84
N CYS A 201 -16.61 6.06 -24.02
CA CYS A 201 -17.37 7.31 -23.87
C CYS A 201 -16.52 8.46 -23.29
N SER A 202 -15.46 8.16 -22.52
CA SER A 202 -14.51 9.19 -22.05
C SER A 202 -13.44 9.59 -23.07
N GLY A 203 -13.41 8.96 -24.26
CA GLY A 203 -12.35 9.13 -25.26
C GLY A 203 -11.06 8.41 -24.87
N ASP A 204 -11.19 7.22 -24.25
CA ASP A 204 -10.14 6.57 -23.45
C ASP A 204 -9.78 7.41 -22.20
N LEU A 205 -8.76 6.99 -21.44
CA LEU A 205 -8.40 7.63 -20.17
C LEU A 205 -7.86 9.05 -20.38
N ASP A 206 -6.97 9.27 -21.35
CA ASP A 206 -6.41 10.58 -21.69
C ASP A 206 -7.32 11.48 -22.54
N GLY A 207 -8.43 10.97 -23.08
CA GLY A 207 -9.40 11.76 -23.84
C GLY A 207 -8.99 12.02 -25.29
N THR A 208 -7.98 11.31 -25.78
CA THR A 208 -7.43 11.52 -27.14
C THR A 208 -8.20 10.79 -28.22
N GLN A 209 -8.97 9.76 -27.84
CA GLN A 209 -9.77 9.00 -28.78
C GLN A 209 -11.13 9.65 -29.01
N PRO A 210 -11.76 9.47 -30.19
CA PRO A 210 -13.11 9.93 -30.41
C PRO A 210 -14.06 9.35 -29.35
N ALA A 211 -14.69 10.24 -28.58
CA ALA A 211 -15.65 9.83 -27.56
C ALA A 211 -16.87 9.17 -28.20
N GLU A 212 -17.19 7.96 -27.75
CA GLU A 212 -18.39 7.26 -28.22
C GLU A 212 -19.66 7.83 -27.56
N SER A 213 -20.80 7.72 -28.26
CA SER A 213 -22.13 8.06 -27.74
C SER A 213 -22.96 6.79 -27.57
N LYS A 214 -22.52 5.89 -26.67
CA LYS A 214 -23.21 4.65 -26.33
C LYS A 214 -23.82 4.75 -24.93
N ALA A 215 -25.01 4.17 -24.77
CA ALA A 215 -25.60 3.97 -23.46
C ALA A 215 -24.86 2.84 -22.72
N TYR A 216 -24.72 3.00 -21.42
CA TYR A 216 -24.15 2.00 -20.50
C TYR A 216 -25.00 1.97 -19.23
N GLU A 217 -24.98 0.85 -18.52
CA GLU A 217 -25.66 0.69 -17.23
C GLU A 217 -24.74 1.13 -16.08
N VAL A 218 -25.28 1.75 -15.04
CA VAL A 218 -24.52 2.06 -13.80
C VAL A 218 -25.02 1.08 -12.75
N ARG A 219 -24.13 0.20 -12.26
CA ARG A 219 -24.50 -0.89 -11.35
C ARG A 219 -24.10 -0.59 -9.91
N TYR A 220 -22.91 -0.02 -9.70
CA TYR A 220 -22.32 0.18 -8.38
C TYR A 220 -22.03 1.65 -8.05
N ALA A 221 -21.72 2.51 -9.03
CA ALA A 221 -21.29 3.88 -8.77
C ALA A 221 -22.36 4.73 -8.08
N ASP A 222 -23.64 4.47 -8.35
CA ASP A 222 -24.78 5.16 -7.73
C ASP A 222 -25.18 4.59 -6.36
N SER A 223 -24.53 3.52 -5.90
CA SER A 223 -24.74 2.89 -4.59
C SER A 223 -23.43 2.82 -3.81
N PRO A 224 -22.86 3.98 -3.38
CA PRO A 224 -21.61 4.00 -2.64
C PRO A 224 -21.73 3.21 -1.35
N ARG A 225 -20.68 2.45 -1.02
CA ARG A 225 -20.60 1.63 0.20
C ARG A 225 -19.60 2.25 1.16
N PRO A 226 -19.84 2.17 2.49
CA PRO A 226 -18.80 2.51 3.45
C PRO A 226 -17.61 1.56 3.28
N ILE A 227 -16.41 2.01 3.69
CA ILE A 227 -15.25 1.12 3.75
C ILE A 227 -15.53 -0.04 4.71
N GLU A 228 -15.07 -1.24 4.34
CA GLU A 228 -15.11 -2.38 5.25
C GLU A 228 -14.20 -2.10 6.47
N LYS A 229 -14.74 -2.29 7.67
CA LYS A 229 -14.03 -2.06 8.94
C LYS A 229 -13.57 -3.37 9.57
N VAL A 230 -14.21 -4.49 9.25
CA VAL A 230 -13.83 -5.82 9.74
C VAL A 230 -12.80 -6.41 8.77
N PRO A 231 -11.53 -6.59 9.20
CA PRO A 231 -10.52 -7.12 8.32
C PRO A 231 -10.82 -8.57 7.92
N GLN A 232 -10.72 -8.88 6.64
CA GLN A 232 -10.84 -10.24 6.12
C GLN A 232 -9.47 -10.85 5.85
N ARG A 233 -9.33 -12.15 6.08
CA ARG A 233 -8.11 -12.92 5.85
C ARG A 233 -8.44 -14.23 5.16
N ASP A 234 -7.56 -14.70 4.29
CA ASP A 234 -7.69 -16.00 3.64
C ASP A 234 -7.37 -17.17 4.59
N GLU A 235 -7.56 -18.39 4.07
CA GLU A 235 -7.43 -19.65 4.79
C GLU A 235 -6.08 -19.91 5.48
N ARG A 236 -5.01 -19.17 5.14
CA ARG A 236 -3.72 -19.28 5.83
C ARG A 236 -3.77 -18.71 7.26
N PHE A 237 -4.68 -17.78 7.52
CA PHE A 237 -4.80 -17.09 8.81
C PHE A 237 -5.79 -17.82 9.71
N ALA A 238 -5.44 -19.04 10.09
CA ALA A 238 -6.25 -19.85 11.00
C ALA A 238 -6.37 -19.19 12.39
N ASP A 239 -7.53 -19.34 13.02
CA ASP A 239 -7.84 -18.79 14.35
C ASP A 239 -7.53 -17.28 14.46
N PRO A 240 -8.26 -16.42 13.72
CA PRO A 240 -7.95 -14.99 13.59
C PRO A 240 -8.20 -14.19 14.88
N TYR A 241 -8.65 -14.83 15.96
CA TYR A 241 -8.81 -14.25 17.29
C TYR A 241 -7.75 -14.74 18.28
N ASN A 242 -6.81 -15.58 17.84
CA ASN A 242 -5.80 -16.16 18.71
C ASN A 242 -4.82 -15.11 19.24
N MET A 243 -4.66 -15.06 20.56
CA MET A 243 -3.71 -14.18 21.22
C MET A 243 -2.84 -14.96 22.23
N GLY A 244 -2.74 -16.28 22.04
CA GLY A 244 -2.15 -17.28 22.93
C GLY A 244 -0.63 -17.22 23.12
N VAL A 245 0.06 -16.29 22.46
CA VAL A 245 1.53 -16.13 22.53
C VAL A 245 1.90 -14.66 22.55
N HIS A 246 2.50 -14.19 23.64
CA HIS A 246 2.91 -12.79 23.81
C HIS A 246 4.31 -12.48 23.24
N ALA A 247 4.43 -12.28 21.94
CA ALA A 247 5.73 -12.16 21.26
C ALA A 247 6.72 -11.17 21.90
N GLU A 248 6.26 -10.02 22.39
CA GLU A 248 7.12 -9.01 23.01
C GLU A 248 7.72 -9.45 24.36
N GLU A 249 6.96 -10.13 25.22
CA GLU A 249 7.48 -10.66 26.49
C GLU A 249 8.61 -11.69 26.23
N PHE A 250 8.46 -12.53 25.19
CA PHE A 250 9.54 -13.43 24.77
C PHE A 250 10.76 -12.66 24.21
N LEU A 251 10.51 -11.70 23.32
CA LEU A 251 11.56 -10.93 22.65
C LEU A 251 12.43 -10.15 23.64
N TYR A 252 11.84 -9.58 24.69
CA TYR A 252 12.56 -8.74 25.64
C TYR A 252 13.15 -9.50 26.83
N ASP A 253 12.74 -10.73 27.09
CA ASP A 253 13.32 -11.53 28.17
C ASP A 253 14.77 -11.93 27.84
N SER A 254 15.71 -11.43 28.63
CA SER A 254 17.15 -11.68 28.48
C SER A 254 17.56 -13.15 28.60
N LYS A 255 16.71 -14.03 29.14
CA LYS A 255 17.03 -15.45 29.30
C LYS A 255 17.00 -16.23 27.98
N PHE A 256 16.26 -15.74 26.97
CA PHE A 256 16.13 -16.43 25.68
C PHE A 256 17.23 -16.04 24.71
N HIS A 257 17.67 -17.01 23.90
CA HIS A 257 18.75 -16.83 22.94
C HIS A 257 18.33 -15.88 21.80
N PRO A 258 19.20 -14.97 21.32
CA PRO A 258 18.89 -14.10 20.17
C PRO A 258 18.43 -14.84 18.91
N ARG A 259 18.98 -16.03 18.66
CA ARG A 259 18.53 -16.94 17.60
C ARG A 259 17.02 -17.23 17.71
N ASP A 260 16.56 -17.64 18.88
CA ASP A 260 15.17 -18.08 19.07
C ASP A 260 14.21 -16.88 19.02
N LYS A 261 14.66 -15.72 19.50
CA LYS A 261 13.94 -14.45 19.39
C LYS A 261 13.67 -14.03 17.94
N THR A 262 14.47 -14.52 16.98
CA THR A 262 14.26 -14.22 15.56
C THR A 262 12.91 -14.73 15.05
N LEU A 263 12.43 -15.86 15.57
CA LEU A 263 11.08 -16.36 15.24
C LEU A 263 9.98 -15.40 15.68
N MET A 264 10.11 -14.80 16.87
CA MET A 264 9.18 -13.78 17.34
C MET A 264 9.29 -12.48 16.55
N MET A 265 10.50 -12.10 16.12
CA MET A 265 10.66 -10.94 15.23
C MET A 265 9.99 -11.17 13.87
N TYR A 266 10.14 -12.35 13.25
CA TYR A 266 9.44 -12.66 12.00
C TYR A 266 7.92 -12.72 12.18
N PHE A 267 7.43 -13.26 13.29
CA PHE A 267 6.01 -13.17 13.63
C PHE A 267 5.53 -11.72 13.78
N LYS A 268 6.26 -10.87 14.52
CA LYS A 268 5.92 -9.46 14.69
C LYS A 268 5.82 -8.73 13.36
N ARG A 269 6.80 -8.95 12.46
CA ARG A 269 6.77 -8.42 11.09
C ARG A 269 5.56 -8.94 10.33
N LEU A 270 5.35 -10.26 10.27
CA LEU A 270 4.21 -10.86 9.57
C LEU A 270 2.85 -10.35 10.08
N ARG A 271 2.71 -10.13 11.39
CA ARG A 271 1.51 -9.57 12.03
C ARG A 271 1.21 -8.12 11.60
N GLU A 272 2.19 -7.37 11.09
CA GLU A 272 1.98 -5.98 10.67
C GLU A 272 1.02 -5.81 9.49
N ILE A 273 0.53 -6.90 8.87
CA ILE A 273 -0.67 -6.84 8.00
C ILE A 273 -1.88 -6.15 8.65
N ASP A 274 -1.98 -6.16 9.98
CA ASP A 274 -2.98 -5.38 10.70
C ASP A 274 -2.89 -3.86 10.44
N VAL A 275 -1.67 -3.35 10.25
CA VAL A 275 -1.41 -1.92 10.12
C VAL A 275 -1.94 -1.33 8.81
N PRO A 276 -1.66 -1.87 7.61
CA PRO A 276 -2.26 -1.36 6.38
C PRO A 276 -3.78 -1.54 6.35
N GLU A 277 -4.34 -2.58 6.97
CA GLU A 277 -5.79 -2.75 7.11
C GLU A 277 -6.42 -1.65 7.98
N MET A 278 -5.75 -1.22 9.04
CA MET A 278 -6.20 -0.11 9.87
C MET A 278 -5.99 1.23 9.16
N MET A 279 -4.79 1.48 8.61
CA MET A 279 -4.43 2.74 7.95
C MET A 279 -5.30 3.03 6.73
N ALA A 280 -5.68 2.01 5.96
CA ALA A 280 -6.62 2.14 4.86
C ALA A 280 -7.93 2.81 5.29
N THR A 281 -8.43 2.49 6.50
CA THR A 281 -9.64 3.12 7.05
C THR A 281 -9.41 4.55 7.49
N ILE A 282 -8.20 4.90 7.97
CA ILE A 282 -7.84 6.32 8.22
C ILE A 282 -7.92 7.11 6.91
N LEU A 283 -7.26 6.63 5.85
CA LEU A 283 -7.23 7.30 4.55
C LEU A 283 -8.64 7.51 3.98
N ALA A 284 -9.48 6.46 4.04
CA ALA A 284 -10.84 6.53 3.51
C ALA A 284 -11.79 7.42 4.32
N GLU A 285 -11.59 7.52 5.64
CA GLU A 285 -12.47 8.28 6.55
C GLU A 285 -11.92 9.68 6.89
N THR A 286 -10.82 10.11 6.28
CA THR A 286 -10.28 11.48 6.40
C THR A 286 -10.26 12.20 5.04
N PRO A 287 -11.43 12.46 4.42
CA PRO A 287 -11.47 13.27 3.22
C PRO A 287 -10.95 14.69 3.49
N ASP A 288 -10.58 15.40 2.43
CA ASP A 288 -10.21 16.82 2.42
C ASP A 288 -8.90 17.20 3.14
N LYS A 289 -8.00 16.25 3.37
CA LYS A 289 -6.63 16.54 3.84
C LYS A 289 -5.75 17.09 2.69
N PRO A 290 -4.68 17.85 2.99
CA PRO A 290 -3.72 18.27 1.97
C PRO A 290 -3.09 17.08 1.27
N TRP A 291 -2.80 17.16 -0.03
CA TRP A 291 -2.27 16.01 -0.78
C TRP A 291 -1.02 15.35 -0.18
N GLY A 292 -0.13 16.14 0.42
CA GLY A 292 1.06 15.61 1.10
C GLY A 292 0.71 14.56 2.16
N TYR A 293 -0.43 14.72 2.84
CA TYR A 293 -0.95 13.75 3.80
C TYR A 293 -1.20 12.39 3.15
N TYR A 294 -1.94 12.37 2.04
CA TYR A 294 -2.25 11.12 1.35
C TYR A 294 -1.00 10.45 0.78
N ARG A 295 -0.04 11.22 0.25
CA ARG A 295 1.24 10.68 -0.21
C ARG A 295 1.99 10.00 0.94
N ASP A 296 2.17 10.71 2.04
CA ASP A 296 2.99 10.23 3.16
C ASP A 296 2.33 9.05 3.88
N MET A 297 1.02 9.14 4.16
CA MET A 297 0.28 8.04 4.79
C MET A 297 0.19 6.79 3.89
N THR A 298 0.09 6.97 2.56
CA THR A 298 0.15 5.83 1.62
C THR A 298 1.55 5.22 1.57
N ARG A 299 2.60 6.05 1.67
CA ARG A 299 3.98 5.56 1.77
C ARG A 299 4.17 4.68 3.01
N GLN A 300 3.74 5.15 4.16
CA GLN A 300 3.80 4.37 5.39
C GLN A 300 2.96 3.09 5.28
N LEU A 301 1.73 3.16 4.77
CA LEU A 301 0.89 1.98 4.55
C LEU A 301 1.61 0.92 3.70
N TRP A 302 2.32 1.33 2.65
CA TRP A 302 3.15 0.42 1.85
C TRP A 302 4.32 -0.16 2.64
N ASP A 303 5.02 0.66 3.42
CA ASP A 303 6.13 0.19 4.25
C ASP A 303 5.67 -0.90 5.23
N GLU A 304 4.50 -0.74 5.85
CA GLU A 304 3.93 -1.76 6.76
C GLU A 304 3.48 -3.04 6.05
N ALA A 305 2.90 -2.92 4.85
CA ALA A 305 2.62 -4.08 4.00
C ALA A 305 3.90 -4.82 3.62
N ARG A 306 4.98 -4.08 3.31
CA ARG A 306 6.30 -4.65 3.08
C ARG A 306 6.85 -5.33 4.33
N HIS A 307 6.70 -4.73 5.51
CA HIS A 307 7.14 -5.35 6.76
C HIS A 307 6.44 -6.70 6.99
N ALA A 308 5.13 -6.80 6.71
CA ALA A 308 4.42 -8.08 6.71
C ALA A 308 5.10 -9.14 5.83
N MET A 309 5.45 -8.77 4.59
CA MET A 309 6.15 -9.66 3.66
C MET A 309 7.57 -10.01 4.14
N LEU A 310 8.28 -9.11 4.82
CA LEU A 310 9.58 -9.44 5.44
C LEU A 310 9.45 -10.56 6.47
N GLY A 311 8.36 -10.56 7.25
CA GLY A 311 8.05 -11.63 8.19
C GLY A 311 7.77 -12.97 7.51
N GLU A 312 6.97 -12.96 6.45
CA GLU A 312 6.72 -14.15 5.62
C GLU A 312 8.01 -14.72 5.04
N VAL A 313 8.82 -13.87 4.38
CA VAL A 313 10.12 -14.27 3.81
C VAL A 313 11.03 -14.82 4.90
N GLY A 314 11.02 -14.23 6.10
CA GLY A 314 11.74 -14.73 7.26
C GLY A 314 11.42 -16.18 7.58
N PHE A 315 10.15 -16.52 7.76
CA PHE A 315 9.74 -17.91 8.01
C PHE A 315 10.06 -18.85 6.86
N VAL A 316 9.74 -18.46 5.63
CA VAL A 316 10.00 -19.30 4.44
C VAL A 316 11.49 -19.57 4.27
N SER A 317 12.35 -18.58 4.54
CA SER A 317 13.81 -18.73 4.47
C SER A 317 14.36 -19.73 5.50
N LEU A 318 13.66 -19.92 6.63
CA LEU A 318 13.97 -20.93 7.64
C LEU A 318 13.39 -22.31 7.32
N GLY A 319 12.67 -22.45 6.19
CA GLY A 319 11.99 -23.68 5.79
C GLY A 319 10.66 -23.92 6.53
N ILE A 320 10.13 -22.91 7.23
CA ILE A 320 8.94 -23.04 8.06
C ILE A 320 7.69 -22.69 7.24
N ASP A 321 6.74 -23.61 7.18
CA ASP A 321 5.39 -23.38 6.66
C ASP A 321 4.53 -22.64 7.71
N TRP A 322 4.77 -21.34 7.84
CA TRP A 322 4.20 -20.52 8.92
C TRP A 322 2.68 -20.65 9.14
N PRO A 323 1.81 -20.83 8.11
CA PRO A 323 0.37 -20.98 8.30
C PRO A 323 0.01 -22.19 9.17
N GLN A 324 0.83 -23.24 9.18
CA GLN A 324 0.59 -24.41 10.03
C GLN A 324 0.90 -24.12 11.51
N PHE A 325 1.92 -23.31 11.77
CA PHE A 325 2.54 -23.21 13.09
C PHE A 325 2.23 -21.92 13.84
N VAL A 326 1.76 -20.88 13.16
CA VAL A 326 1.59 -19.55 13.75
C VAL A 326 0.15 -19.10 13.60
N ARG A 327 -0.39 -18.41 14.61
CA ARG A 327 -1.72 -17.80 14.54
C ARG A 327 -1.57 -16.29 14.47
N VAL A 328 -1.62 -15.75 13.26
CA VAL A 328 -1.62 -14.31 13.00
C VAL A 328 -3.07 -13.83 13.05
N ASN A 329 -3.44 -13.17 14.15
CA ASN A 329 -4.78 -12.65 14.36
C ASN A 329 -5.02 -11.34 13.59
N HIS A 330 -6.27 -10.87 13.60
CA HIS A 330 -6.69 -9.56 13.05
C HIS A 330 -7.24 -8.61 14.11
N THR A 331 -7.05 -8.94 15.40
CA THR A 331 -7.85 -8.35 16.49
C THR A 331 -7.47 -6.91 16.78
N TRP A 332 -6.23 -6.51 16.49
CA TRP A 332 -5.79 -5.13 16.61
C TRP A 332 -6.48 -4.24 15.58
N ALA A 333 -6.42 -4.61 14.29
CA ALA A 333 -7.09 -3.87 13.23
C ALA A 333 -8.61 -3.86 13.43
N LEU A 334 -9.21 -5.00 13.79
CA LEU A 334 -10.64 -5.11 14.12
C LEU A 334 -11.03 -4.14 15.24
N GLY A 335 -10.29 -4.16 16.35
CA GLY A 335 -10.57 -3.32 17.52
C GLY A 335 -10.50 -1.84 17.19
N LEU A 336 -9.42 -1.40 16.54
CA LEU A 336 -9.24 0.00 16.15
C LEU A 336 -10.29 0.44 15.13
N ASN A 337 -10.56 -0.36 14.10
CA ASN A 337 -11.48 0.00 13.04
C ASN A 337 -12.92 0.15 13.52
N THR A 338 -13.34 -0.66 14.49
CA THR A 338 -14.74 -0.74 14.93
C THR A 338 -15.06 0.07 16.20
N GLN A 339 -14.03 0.43 16.98
CA GLN A 339 -14.23 1.13 18.27
C GLN A 339 -13.75 2.59 18.26
N LEU A 340 -12.95 3.00 17.27
CA LEU A 340 -12.36 4.34 17.19
C LEU A 340 -12.73 5.06 15.90
N ASP A 341 -12.82 6.38 15.99
CA ASP A 341 -12.91 7.25 14.82
C ASP A 341 -11.53 7.43 14.15
N ALA A 342 -11.50 7.92 12.91
CA ALA A 342 -10.27 7.99 12.11
C ALA A 342 -9.13 8.79 12.77
N TRP A 343 -9.46 9.90 13.44
CA TRP A 343 -8.48 10.72 14.16
C TRP A 343 -7.90 9.99 15.38
N GLU A 344 -8.73 9.22 16.10
CA GLU A 344 -8.30 8.43 17.24
C GLU A 344 -7.40 7.28 16.79
N ARG A 345 -7.71 6.62 15.67
CA ARG A 345 -6.82 5.60 15.07
C ARG A 345 -5.45 6.17 14.68
N HIS A 346 -5.42 7.37 14.08
CA HIS A 346 -4.16 8.06 13.76
C HIS A 346 -3.37 8.41 15.03
N ALA A 347 -4.06 8.77 16.11
CA ALA A 347 -3.43 8.99 17.41
C ALA A 347 -2.78 7.73 17.99
N VAL A 348 -3.48 6.58 17.91
CA VAL A 348 -2.92 5.28 18.35
C VAL A 348 -1.71 4.90 17.51
N LEU A 349 -1.77 5.10 16.18
CA LEU A 349 -0.66 4.85 15.28
C LEU A 349 0.60 5.63 15.71
N PHE A 350 0.50 6.95 15.88
CA PHE A 350 1.63 7.77 16.30
C PHE A 350 2.15 7.42 17.71
N PHE A 351 1.25 7.09 18.65
CA PHE A 351 1.65 6.68 19.99
C PHE A 351 2.55 5.44 19.95
N ILE A 352 2.17 4.43 19.15
CA ILE A 352 2.94 3.20 18.99
C ILE A 352 4.30 3.49 18.33
N GLU A 353 4.32 4.22 17.22
CA GLU A 353 5.56 4.63 16.52
C GLU A 353 6.56 5.29 17.48
N GLN A 354 6.08 6.17 18.35
CA GLN A 354 6.94 6.85 19.30
C GLN A 354 7.47 5.90 20.40
N GLY A 355 6.70 4.89 20.80
CA GLY A 355 7.14 3.82 21.70
C GLY A 355 8.24 2.94 21.11
N LEU A 356 8.23 2.75 19.79
CA LEU A 356 9.22 1.99 19.02
C LEU A 356 10.58 2.70 18.93
N MET A 357 10.67 3.98 19.27
CA MET A 357 11.92 4.76 19.26
C MET A 357 12.70 4.72 20.58
N THR A 358 12.26 3.90 21.54
CA THR A 358 12.93 3.72 22.84
C THR A 358 14.13 2.77 22.77
N LYS A 359 14.90 2.64 23.87
CA LYS A 359 16.05 1.71 23.94
C LYS A 359 15.67 0.24 23.73
N THR A 360 14.44 -0.12 24.05
CA THR A 360 13.87 -1.47 23.88
C THR A 360 13.02 -1.58 22.61
N GLY A 361 13.02 -0.56 21.75
CA GLY A 361 12.29 -0.55 20.47
C GLY A 361 13.12 -1.07 19.30
N LYS A 362 12.97 -0.47 18.12
CA LYS A 362 13.52 -0.98 16.83
C LYS A 362 15.04 -1.16 16.85
N ARG A 363 15.77 -0.28 17.55
CA ARG A 363 17.22 -0.46 17.78
C ARG A 363 17.55 -1.79 18.46
N PHE A 364 16.80 -2.17 19.49
CA PHE A 364 17.02 -3.43 20.19
C PHE A 364 16.73 -4.63 19.28
N GLU A 365 15.68 -4.56 18.47
CA GLU A 365 15.37 -5.61 17.49
C GLU A 365 16.50 -5.80 16.47
N TRP A 366 17.09 -4.71 15.99
CA TRP A 366 18.29 -4.76 15.14
C TRP A 366 19.53 -5.35 15.87
N GLU A 367 19.74 -5.00 17.13
CA GLU A 367 20.82 -5.58 17.95
C GLU A 367 20.60 -7.09 18.15
N VAL A 368 19.36 -7.53 18.38
CA VAL A 368 18.99 -8.96 18.47
C VAL A 368 19.18 -9.66 17.13
N GLY A 369 18.71 -9.09 16.02
CA GLY A 369 18.91 -9.63 14.68
C GLY A 369 20.39 -9.72 14.29
N THR A 370 21.21 -8.77 14.76
CA THR A 370 22.66 -8.86 14.59
C THR A 370 23.27 -9.99 15.44
N ALA A 371 22.82 -10.14 16.69
CA ALA A 371 23.33 -11.15 17.62
C ALA A 371 22.81 -12.57 17.34
N SER A 372 21.70 -12.73 16.61
CA SER A 372 21.12 -14.02 16.28
C SER A 372 21.97 -14.84 15.32
N GLY A 373 22.82 -14.17 14.53
CA GLY A 373 23.57 -14.78 13.43
C GLY A 373 22.75 -14.95 12.14
N ASP A 374 21.49 -14.52 12.14
CA ASP A 374 20.62 -14.54 10.96
C ASP A 374 20.80 -13.27 10.13
N GLY A 375 21.36 -13.43 8.93
CA GLY A 375 21.65 -12.32 8.02
C GLY A 375 20.39 -11.60 7.52
N LEU A 376 19.28 -12.31 7.31
CA LEU A 376 18.03 -11.70 6.89
C LEU A 376 17.39 -10.94 8.04
N SER A 377 17.36 -11.54 9.23
CA SER A 377 16.86 -10.87 10.44
C SER A 377 17.56 -9.53 10.66
N LYS A 378 18.89 -9.50 10.58
CA LYS A 378 19.66 -8.25 10.67
C LYS A 378 19.23 -7.22 9.64
N VAL A 379 19.15 -7.59 8.37
CA VAL A 379 18.81 -6.66 7.27
C VAL A 379 17.38 -6.16 7.42
N PHE A 380 16.44 -7.04 7.73
CA PHE A 380 15.03 -6.68 7.85
C PHE A 380 14.81 -5.69 8.98
N GLN A 381 15.40 -5.91 10.16
CA GLN A 381 15.28 -4.97 11.27
C GLN A 381 16.02 -3.64 11.02
N ASP A 382 17.06 -3.62 10.19
CA ASP A 382 17.77 -2.38 9.83
C ASP A 382 16.89 -1.48 8.96
N PHE A 383 16.26 -2.03 7.92
CA PHE A 383 15.33 -1.28 7.07
C PHE A 383 14.03 -0.93 7.77
N ASP A 384 13.42 -1.88 8.49
CA ASP A 384 12.25 -1.64 9.33
C ASP A 384 12.50 -0.49 10.31
N TRP A 385 13.66 -0.46 10.98
CA TRP A 385 14.01 0.68 11.83
C TRP A 385 14.14 2.00 11.05
N ALA A 386 14.74 2.00 9.86
CA ALA A 386 14.85 3.19 9.04
C ALA A 386 13.47 3.73 8.60
N ASP A 387 12.54 2.84 8.27
CA ASP A 387 11.17 3.18 7.89
C ASP A 387 10.39 3.74 9.08
N GLU A 388 10.55 3.18 10.27
CA GLU A 388 9.85 3.65 11.48
C GLU A 388 10.33 5.03 11.96
N VAL A 389 11.58 5.40 11.64
CA VAL A 389 12.06 6.78 11.83
C VAL A 389 11.33 7.73 10.89
N LEU A 390 11.06 7.31 9.65
CA LEU A 390 10.23 8.05 8.70
C LEU A 390 8.77 8.14 9.20
N HIS A 391 8.18 7.05 9.69
CA HIS A 391 6.81 7.03 10.21
C HIS A 391 6.63 8.02 11.36
N ALA A 392 7.55 8.01 12.33
CA ALA A 392 7.54 8.99 13.42
C ALA A 392 7.67 10.45 12.94
N ARG A 393 8.27 10.71 11.77
CA ARG A 393 8.26 12.04 11.14
C ARG A 393 6.90 12.34 10.51
N ILE A 394 6.32 11.40 9.78
CA ILE A 394 4.98 11.51 9.17
C ILE A 394 3.94 11.85 10.25
N GLY A 395 3.94 11.14 11.39
CA GLY A 395 3.04 11.46 12.50
C GLY A 395 3.32 12.83 13.13
N ARG A 396 4.57 13.32 13.15
CA ARG A 396 4.85 14.70 13.58
C ARG A 396 4.25 15.74 12.64
N ASP A 397 4.36 15.51 11.33
CA ASP A 397 3.90 16.44 10.31
C ASP A 397 2.37 16.50 10.21
N TRP A 398 1.67 15.38 10.46
CA TRP A 398 0.24 15.24 10.17
C TRP A 398 -0.67 15.00 11.37
N TYR A 399 -0.11 14.64 12.53
CA TYR A 399 -0.86 14.43 13.76
C TYR A 399 -0.41 15.41 14.85
N VAL A 400 0.87 15.43 15.21
CA VAL A 400 1.38 16.28 16.31
C VAL A 400 1.24 17.77 16.00
N SER A 401 1.27 18.17 14.73
CA SER A 401 1.08 19.56 14.31
C SER A 401 -0.24 20.19 14.76
N GLU A 402 -1.24 19.36 15.11
CA GLU A 402 -2.55 19.79 15.61
C GLU A 402 -2.59 19.95 17.15
N PHE A 403 -1.49 19.67 17.85
CA PHE A 403 -1.36 19.79 19.31
C PHE A 403 -0.37 20.89 19.70
N ALA A 404 -0.41 21.30 20.97
CA ALA A 404 0.54 22.30 21.46
C ALA A 404 1.97 21.74 21.55
N ASP A 405 2.09 20.47 21.96
CA ASP A 405 3.36 19.76 22.02
C ASP A 405 3.18 18.23 21.89
N ILE A 406 4.31 17.51 21.77
CA ILE A 406 4.34 16.06 21.60
C ILE A 406 3.78 15.29 22.80
N ASN A 407 3.89 15.82 24.03
CA ASN A 407 3.40 15.10 25.21
C ASN A 407 1.88 15.08 25.25
N GLU A 408 1.24 16.18 24.84
CA GLU A 408 -0.21 16.25 24.70
C GLU A 408 -0.71 15.24 23.66
N ALA A 409 -0.05 15.20 22.49
CA ALA A 409 -0.35 14.24 21.43
C ALA A 409 -0.20 12.78 21.90
N LEU A 410 0.89 12.46 22.62
CA LEU A 410 1.10 11.12 23.18
C LEU A 410 0.07 10.75 24.25
N SER A 411 -0.30 11.70 25.11
CA SER A 411 -1.31 11.47 26.15
C SER A 411 -2.68 11.20 25.53
N TYR A 412 -3.01 11.89 24.44
CA TYR A 412 -4.24 11.63 23.69
C TYR A 412 -4.23 10.27 22.99
N GLY A 413 -3.11 9.90 22.36
CA GLY A 413 -2.93 8.59 21.72
C GLY A 413 -3.09 7.43 22.71
N ASP A 414 -2.45 7.51 23.86
CA ASP A 414 -2.59 6.51 24.94
C ASP A 414 -4.05 6.40 25.44
N ALA A 415 -4.68 7.55 25.68
CA ALA A 415 -6.09 7.59 26.09
C ALA A 415 -7.03 6.99 25.02
N CYS A 416 -6.70 7.15 23.73
CA CYS A 416 -7.46 6.52 22.65
C CYS A 416 -7.23 5.01 22.61
N TRP A 417 -5.99 4.55 22.76
CA TRP A 417 -5.71 3.11 22.76
C TRP A 417 -6.37 2.40 23.94
N SER A 418 -6.43 3.07 25.11
CA SER A 418 -7.11 2.57 26.30
C SER A 418 -8.63 2.42 26.18
N LYS A 419 -9.27 3.04 25.17
CA LYS A 419 -10.70 2.81 24.87
C LYS A 419 -10.95 1.45 24.22
N VAL A 420 -9.94 0.88 23.58
CA VAL A 420 -10.07 -0.32 22.76
C VAL A 420 -10.12 -1.53 23.68
N LEU A 421 -11.30 -2.13 23.80
CA LEU A 421 -11.50 -3.32 24.60
C LEU A 421 -11.05 -4.55 23.81
N MET A 422 -10.04 -5.24 24.34
CA MET A 422 -9.61 -6.55 23.83
C MET A 422 -10.47 -7.62 24.50
N ASN A 423 -11.39 -8.19 23.74
CA ASN A 423 -12.42 -9.10 24.21
C ASN A 423 -11.91 -10.55 24.37
N TRP A 424 -10.72 -10.74 24.95
CA TRP A 424 -10.07 -12.05 25.12
C TRP A 424 -11.04 -13.12 25.66
N SER A 425 -11.59 -12.91 26.87
CA SER A 425 -12.47 -13.90 27.50
C SER A 425 -13.76 -14.10 26.71
N ALA A 426 -14.32 -13.04 26.16
CA ALA A 426 -15.56 -13.11 25.39
C ALA A 426 -15.38 -13.90 24.08
N TRP A 427 -14.28 -13.71 23.35
CA TRP A 427 -14.00 -14.50 22.15
C TRP A 427 -13.83 -15.99 22.45
N LYS A 428 -13.27 -16.33 23.61
CA LYS A 428 -13.24 -17.71 24.09
C LYS A 428 -14.62 -18.25 24.47
N GLU A 429 -15.41 -17.48 25.21
CA GLU A 429 -16.78 -17.85 25.60
C GLU A 429 -17.73 -18.01 24.40
N GLU A 430 -17.53 -17.21 23.36
CA GLU A 430 -18.26 -17.27 22.08
C GLU A 430 -17.78 -18.42 21.18
N GLY A 431 -16.69 -19.10 21.53
CA GLY A 431 -16.11 -20.21 20.77
C GLY A 431 -15.39 -19.77 19.49
N LEU A 432 -14.97 -18.50 19.41
CA LEU A 432 -14.21 -17.96 18.27
C LEU A 432 -12.73 -18.39 18.31
N THR A 433 -12.20 -18.70 19.50
CA THR A 433 -10.82 -19.12 19.70
C THR A 433 -10.64 -19.83 21.04
N GLU A 434 -9.69 -20.75 21.11
CA GLU A 434 -9.22 -21.28 22.40
C GLU A 434 -8.01 -20.53 22.96
N HIS A 435 -7.46 -19.59 22.17
CA HIS A 435 -6.18 -18.94 22.36
C HIS A 435 -5.04 -19.95 22.55
N GLU A 436 -4.95 -20.91 21.62
CA GLU A 436 -3.89 -21.93 21.59
C GLU A 436 -2.49 -21.29 21.69
N ASN A 437 -1.67 -21.82 22.60
CA ASN A 437 -0.24 -21.51 22.62
C ASN A 437 0.47 -22.28 21.50
N TRP A 438 0.65 -21.61 20.36
CA TRP A 438 1.25 -22.19 19.16
C TRP A 438 2.79 -22.26 19.20
N TRP A 439 3.44 -21.58 20.16
CA TRP A 439 4.91 -21.45 20.20
C TRP A 439 5.67 -22.78 20.30
N PRO A 440 5.32 -23.74 21.18
CA PRO A 440 6.07 -25.00 21.29
C PRO A 440 6.11 -25.80 19.98
N GLY A 441 5.04 -25.74 19.19
CA GLY A 441 4.97 -26.38 17.87
C GLY A 441 5.95 -25.75 16.90
N LEU A 442 5.89 -24.42 16.75
CA LEU A 442 6.81 -23.65 15.92
C LEU A 442 8.28 -23.89 16.31
N TYR A 443 8.60 -23.79 17.60
CA TYR A 443 9.99 -23.88 18.07
C TYR A 443 10.55 -25.30 17.91
N THR A 444 9.71 -26.33 18.08
CA THR A 444 10.09 -27.72 17.79
C THR A 444 10.41 -27.90 16.32
N GLU A 445 9.56 -27.38 15.42
CA GLU A 445 9.79 -27.48 13.98
C GLU A 445 11.08 -26.75 13.57
N PHE A 446 11.28 -25.53 14.05
CA PHE A 446 12.51 -24.79 13.82
C PHE A 446 13.75 -25.57 14.29
N CYS A 447 13.71 -26.12 15.50
CA CYS A 447 14.84 -26.90 16.01
C CYS A 447 15.07 -28.18 15.17
N SER A 448 14.00 -28.85 14.73
CA SER A 448 14.07 -30.03 13.86
C SER A 448 14.73 -29.72 12.51
N LEU A 449 14.24 -28.69 11.80
CA LEU A 449 14.74 -28.27 10.48
C LEU A 449 16.21 -27.84 10.51
N HIS A 450 16.67 -27.32 11.64
CA HIS A 450 18.03 -26.76 11.81
C HIS A 450 18.96 -27.65 12.64
N GLU A 451 18.56 -28.90 12.91
CA GLU A 451 19.33 -29.90 13.67
C GLU A 451 19.78 -29.40 15.07
N LEU A 452 18.91 -28.65 15.75
CA LEU A 452 19.16 -28.06 17.05
C LEU A 452 18.48 -28.87 18.17
N THR A 453 19.13 -28.93 19.33
CA THR A 453 18.47 -29.39 20.55
C THR A 453 17.62 -28.25 21.13
N PRO A 454 16.30 -28.44 21.34
CA PRO A 454 15.44 -27.40 21.90
C PRO A 454 15.87 -26.98 23.31
N ASP A 455 15.98 -25.66 23.54
CA ASP A 455 16.13 -25.12 24.89
C ASP A 455 14.83 -25.35 25.67
N GLN A 456 14.93 -26.00 26.83
CA GLN A 456 13.77 -26.34 27.66
C GLN A 456 13.05 -25.11 28.20
N ASN A 457 13.76 -24.01 28.47
CA ASN A 457 13.15 -22.77 28.92
C ASN A 457 12.36 -22.11 27.80
N ALA A 458 12.91 -22.09 26.57
CA ALA A 458 12.21 -21.58 25.40
C ALA A 458 10.99 -22.44 25.08
N MET A 459 11.12 -23.78 25.09
CA MET A 459 10.02 -24.72 24.89
C MET A 459 8.86 -24.54 25.88
N ALA A 460 9.15 -24.16 27.12
CA ALA A 460 8.15 -23.99 28.18
C ALA A 460 7.42 -22.64 28.17
N TYR A 461 7.69 -21.77 27.18
CA TYR A 461 7.06 -20.46 27.09
C TYR A 461 5.56 -20.54 26.85
N HIS A 462 4.78 -19.74 27.60
CA HIS A 462 3.32 -19.79 27.61
C HIS A 462 2.66 -18.46 28.02
N GLU A 463 3.40 -17.34 28.00
CA GLU A 463 2.81 -16.04 28.30
C GLU A 463 1.86 -15.61 27.17
N THR A 464 0.77 -14.93 27.53
CA THR A 464 -0.33 -14.57 26.62
C THR A 464 -0.66 -13.08 26.71
N TYR A 465 -1.36 -12.54 25.70
CA TYR A 465 -1.85 -11.15 25.75
C TYR A 465 -3.10 -10.95 26.64
N SER A 466 -3.49 -11.94 27.45
CA SER A 466 -4.69 -11.85 28.31
C SER A 466 -4.61 -10.76 29.38
N THR A 467 -3.40 -10.35 29.77
CA THR A 467 -3.17 -9.39 30.88
C THR A 467 -2.28 -8.21 30.50
N SER A 468 -1.75 -8.16 29.28
CA SER A 468 -0.96 -7.04 28.78
C SER A 468 -1.11 -6.82 27.29
N ARG A 469 -0.94 -5.57 26.88
CA ARG A 469 -0.86 -5.13 25.48
C ARG A 469 0.53 -5.42 24.89
N ALA A 470 0.65 -5.25 23.57
CA ALA A 470 1.91 -5.40 22.84
C ALA A 470 3.00 -4.40 23.28
N ASP A 471 2.64 -3.25 23.85
CA ASP A 471 3.58 -2.29 24.46
C ASP A 471 3.94 -2.62 25.92
N LEU A 472 3.56 -3.81 26.41
CA LEU A 472 3.76 -4.33 27.76
C LEU A 472 2.97 -3.61 28.85
N GLU A 473 2.09 -2.68 28.50
CA GLU A 473 1.19 -2.08 29.48
C GLU A 473 0.19 -3.13 29.99
N LYS A 474 0.03 -3.21 31.32
CA LYS A 474 -0.87 -4.18 31.94
C LYS A 474 -2.30 -3.72 31.76
N LEU A 475 -3.13 -4.62 31.24
CA LEU A 475 -4.57 -4.37 31.12
C LEU A 475 -5.19 -4.35 32.52
N PRO A 476 -6.18 -3.47 32.77
CA PRO A 476 -7.01 -3.59 33.97
C PRO A 476 -7.53 -5.03 34.06
N ALA A 477 -7.47 -5.65 35.25
CA ALA A 477 -8.02 -6.99 35.43
C ALA A 477 -9.50 -6.97 35.02
N ASN A 478 -9.84 -7.59 33.89
CA ASN A 478 -11.23 -7.78 33.48
C ASN A 478 -11.89 -8.69 34.54
N GLY A 479 -12.86 -8.14 35.26
CA GLY A 479 -13.72 -8.88 36.19
C GLY A 479 -14.90 -9.51 35.48
#